data_AF-K7K9J5-F1
#
_entry.id   AF-K7K9J5-F1
#
_cell.length_a   1.000
_cell.length_b   1.000
_cell.length_c   1.000
_cell.angle_alpha   90.00
_cell.angle_beta   90.00
_cell.angle_gamma   90.00
#
_symmetry.space_group_name_H-M   'P 1'
#
loop_
_entity.id
_entity.type
_entity.pdbx_description
1 polymer ?
#
loop_
_entity_poly.entity_id
_entity_poly.type
_entity_poly.pdbx_seq_one_letter_code
_entity_poly.pdbx_strand_id
1 'polypeptide(L)'
;MNGLSSMLPFLCTIGPFPLLLNQSPQNNFASLGSNLWKEDPKCLQWLESKESGSVVYVNFGSITVMSAEQLLEFAWGLANSKKPFLWIIRPDLVIGDRSLIASWCPQEQVLNHPCVCAGVPILCWPFFADQPTNCRYICNKWEIGIEIHTNVKREEVEKLVNDLMAGEKGKKMRQKIVELKKKAEEGTTPSGCSFMNLDKFIKEVLLN
;
A
#
# COMPACT_ATOMS: atom_id res chain seq x y z
N MET A 1 -2.11 0.93 25.47
CA MET A 1 -3.10 1.98 25.16
C MET A 1 -3.57 2.76 26.40
N ASN A 2 -3.52 2.19 27.62
CA ASN A 2 -4.05 2.84 28.83
C ASN A 2 -3.51 4.26 29.10
N GLY A 3 -2.28 4.58 28.71
CA GLY A 3 -1.69 5.91 28.94
C GLY A 3 -2.27 7.04 28.08
N LEU A 4 -2.72 6.77 26.85
CA LEU A 4 -3.28 7.81 25.97
C LEU A 4 -4.78 8.00 26.21
N SER A 5 -5.49 6.95 26.61
CA SER A 5 -6.94 7.02 26.84
C SER A 5 -7.31 8.00 27.97
N SER A 6 -6.42 8.24 28.93
CA SER A 6 -6.64 9.26 29.98
C SER A 6 -6.42 10.68 29.48
N MET A 7 -5.55 10.88 28.48
CA MET A 7 -5.29 12.20 27.90
C MET A 7 -6.30 12.57 26.81
N LEU A 8 -6.79 11.57 26.06
CA LEU A 8 -7.69 11.73 24.92
C LEU A 8 -8.83 10.71 25.06
N PRO A 9 -9.84 10.97 25.90
CA PRO A 9 -10.92 10.02 26.18
C PRO A 9 -11.75 9.63 24.94
N PHE A 10 -11.71 10.46 23.90
CA PHE A 10 -12.39 10.24 22.61
C PHE A 10 -11.48 9.66 21.52
N LEU A 11 -10.25 9.22 21.86
CA LEU A 11 -9.36 8.59 20.89
C LEU A 11 -9.80 7.14 20.62
N CYS A 12 -10.43 6.93 19.47
CA CYS A 12 -10.76 5.60 18.96
C CYS A 12 -9.75 5.21 17.88
N THR A 13 -8.98 4.15 18.12
CA THR A 13 -8.06 3.61 17.09
C THR A 13 -8.81 2.60 16.24
N ILE A 14 -9.00 2.94 14.97
CA ILE A 14 -9.67 2.08 13.99
C ILE A 14 -8.59 1.59 13.03
N GLY A 15 -8.46 0.28 12.95
CA GLY A 15 -7.55 -0.44 12.08
C GLY A 15 -8.01 -0.41 10.61
N PRO A 16 -7.48 -1.33 9.77
CA PRO A 16 -7.72 -1.30 8.33
C PRO A 16 -9.20 -1.53 8.01
N PHE A 17 -9.82 -0.50 7.42
CA PHE A 17 -11.23 -0.49 7.09
C PHE A 17 -11.67 -1.64 6.14
N PRO A 18 -10.88 -2.05 5.13
CA PRO A 18 -11.26 -3.21 4.30
C PRO A 18 -11.49 -4.50 5.10
N LEU A 19 -10.68 -4.75 6.14
CA LEU A 19 -10.89 -5.93 7.00
C LEU A 19 -12.14 -5.81 7.88
N LEU A 20 -12.49 -4.59 8.31
CA LEU A 20 -13.72 -4.33 9.06
C LEU A 20 -14.97 -4.49 8.16
N LEU A 21 -14.90 -4.01 6.92
CA LEU A 21 -15.98 -4.18 5.94
C LEU A 21 -16.24 -5.66 5.66
N ASN A 22 -15.20 -6.49 5.62
CA ASN A 22 -15.35 -7.94 5.48
C ASN A 22 -16.07 -8.61 6.66
N GLN A 23 -16.23 -7.93 7.81
CA GLN A 23 -17.07 -8.41 8.92
C GLN A 23 -18.54 -8.00 8.79
N SER A 24 -18.89 -7.12 7.84
CA SER A 24 -20.27 -6.71 7.62
C SER A 24 -21.06 -7.88 7.02
N PRO A 25 -22.14 -8.35 7.67
CA PRO A 25 -22.97 -9.43 7.14
C PRO A 25 -23.72 -9.01 5.86
N GLN A 26 -23.88 -7.70 5.65
CA GLN A 26 -24.54 -7.14 4.49
C GLN A 26 -23.49 -6.73 3.46
N ASN A 27 -23.47 -7.43 2.32
CA ASN A 27 -22.63 -7.11 1.16
C ASN A 27 -23.08 -5.81 0.44
N ASN A 28 -23.90 -4.99 1.10
CA ASN A 28 -24.47 -3.74 0.61
C ASN A 28 -23.39 -2.70 0.25
N PHE A 29 -22.18 -2.85 0.79
CA PHE A 29 -21.06 -1.94 0.55
C PHE A 29 -20.17 -2.35 -0.62
N ALA A 30 -20.44 -3.49 -1.28
CA ALA A 30 -19.59 -3.99 -2.37
C ALA A 30 -19.49 -2.99 -3.56
N SER A 31 -20.49 -2.14 -3.75
CA SER A 31 -20.48 -1.09 -4.79
C SER A 31 -19.88 0.24 -4.35
N LEU A 32 -19.55 0.41 -3.06
CA LEU A 32 -19.02 1.66 -2.53
C LEU A 32 -17.51 1.72 -2.79
N GLY A 33 -17.12 2.20 -3.96
CA GLY A 33 -15.71 2.46 -4.26
C GLY A 33 -15.16 3.66 -3.49
N SER A 34 -13.92 3.56 -3.00
CA SER A 34 -13.20 4.67 -2.35
C SER A 34 -12.28 5.45 -3.30
N ASN A 35 -12.23 5.07 -4.59
CA ASN A 35 -11.32 5.64 -5.57
C ASN A 35 -11.91 6.89 -6.23
N LEU A 36 -11.12 7.96 -6.27
CA LEU A 36 -11.46 9.23 -6.93
C LEU A 36 -11.10 9.26 -8.43
N TRP A 37 -10.36 8.25 -8.90
CA TRP A 37 -9.88 8.15 -10.27
C TRP A 37 -10.64 7.08 -11.04
N LYS A 38 -10.81 7.30 -12.35
CA LYS A 38 -11.35 6.26 -13.23
C LYS A 38 -10.38 5.09 -13.30
N GLU A 39 -10.87 3.92 -12.91
CA GLU A 39 -10.13 2.66 -12.91
C GLU A 39 -10.06 2.06 -14.32
N ASP A 40 -8.90 1.50 -14.67
CA ASP A 40 -8.72 0.61 -15.81
C ASP A 40 -8.48 -0.83 -15.32
N PRO A 41 -9.46 -1.74 -15.46
CA PRO A 41 -9.34 -3.11 -14.97
C PRO A 41 -8.48 -4.01 -15.88
N LYS A 42 -8.00 -3.54 -17.04
CA LYS A 42 -7.20 -4.36 -17.98
C LYS A 42 -5.95 -4.96 -17.35
N CYS A 43 -5.38 -4.31 -16.34
CA CYS A 43 -4.23 -4.84 -15.62
C CYS A 43 -4.55 -6.17 -14.91
N LEU A 44 -5.80 -6.42 -14.51
CA LEU A 44 -6.21 -7.67 -13.86
C LEU A 44 -6.04 -8.87 -14.81
N GLN A 45 -6.46 -8.73 -16.07
CA GLN A 45 -6.28 -9.77 -17.10
C GLN A 45 -4.80 -10.06 -17.35
N TRP A 46 -3.94 -9.03 -17.32
CA TRP A 46 -2.49 -9.24 -17.44
C TRP A 46 -1.91 -10.01 -16.25
N LEU A 47 -2.42 -9.75 -15.03
CA LEU A 47 -2.00 -10.43 -13.81
C LEU A 47 -2.41 -11.90 -13.78
N GLU A 48 -3.53 -12.30 -14.38
CA GLU A 48 -3.98 -13.71 -14.45
C GLU A 48 -2.92 -14.66 -15.04
N SER A 49 -2.04 -14.14 -15.91
CA SER A 49 -0.96 -14.91 -16.55
C SER A 49 0.33 -15.03 -15.71
N LYS A 50 0.38 -14.47 -14.49
CA LYS A 50 1.60 -14.36 -13.69
C LYS A 50 1.62 -15.37 -12.54
N GLU A 51 2.83 -15.70 -12.09
CA GLU A 51 3.01 -16.54 -10.90
C GLU A 51 2.67 -15.76 -9.62
N SER A 52 2.21 -16.45 -8.58
CA SER A 52 1.89 -15.83 -7.30
C SER A 52 3.11 -15.13 -6.69
N GLY A 53 2.92 -13.91 -6.19
CA GLY A 53 3.99 -13.10 -5.58
C GLY A 53 5.17 -12.76 -6.50
N SER A 54 5.02 -12.89 -7.83
CA SER A 54 6.09 -12.68 -8.81
C SER A 54 6.14 -11.26 -9.40
N VAL A 55 5.11 -10.45 -9.16
CA VAL A 55 4.96 -9.12 -9.76
C VAL A 55 5.26 -8.03 -8.74
N VAL A 56 6.11 -7.07 -9.12
CA VAL A 56 6.33 -5.84 -8.36
C VAL A 56 5.22 -4.85 -8.69
N TYR A 57 4.45 -4.40 -7.70
CA TYR A 57 3.49 -3.31 -7.88
C TYR A 57 4.16 -1.97 -7.56
N VAL A 58 4.08 -1.02 -8.51
CA VAL A 58 4.66 0.32 -8.38
C VAL A 58 3.57 1.36 -8.54
N ASN A 59 3.41 2.22 -7.53
CA ASN A 59 2.50 3.36 -7.56
C ASN A 59 3.05 4.45 -6.63
N PHE A 60 3.00 5.70 -7.07
CA PHE A 60 3.49 6.86 -6.32
C PHE A 60 2.41 7.58 -5.51
N GLY A 61 1.28 6.94 -5.25
CA GLY A 61 0.22 7.44 -4.37
C GLY A 61 -0.80 8.28 -5.12
N SER A 62 -1.46 9.20 -4.39
CA SER A 62 -2.54 10.17 -4.71
C SER A 62 -2.26 11.48 -5.45
N ILE A 63 -1.09 12.03 -5.15
CA ILE A 63 -0.85 13.48 -5.28
C ILE A 63 0.65 13.78 -5.36
N THR A 64 1.49 12.74 -5.43
CA THR A 64 2.94 12.87 -5.58
C THR A 64 3.28 13.33 -6.98
N VAL A 65 4.25 14.22 -7.07
CA VAL A 65 4.87 14.69 -8.33
C VAL A 65 6.37 14.44 -8.28
N MET A 66 6.99 14.23 -9.43
CA MET A 66 8.44 14.03 -9.56
C MET A 66 8.98 14.65 -10.84
N SER A 67 10.30 14.79 -10.92
CA SER A 67 10.95 15.25 -12.15
C SER A 67 11.00 14.14 -13.21
N ALA A 68 11.18 14.52 -14.47
CA ALA A 68 11.37 13.56 -15.56
C ALA A 68 12.61 12.68 -15.33
N GLU A 69 13.68 13.24 -14.76
CA GLU A 69 14.90 12.52 -14.42
C GLU A 69 14.64 11.47 -13.34
N GLN A 70 13.89 11.80 -12.29
CA GLN A 70 13.52 10.84 -11.25
C GLN A 70 12.68 9.69 -11.83
N LEU A 71 11.70 10.01 -12.69
CA LEU A 71 10.91 9.00 -13.38
C LEU A 71 11.78 8.06 -14.22
N LEU A 72 12.77 8.61 -14.94
CA LEU A 72 13.71 7.83 -15.74
C LEU A 72 14.58 6.90 -14.88
N GLU A 73 15.06 7.36 -13.72
CA GLU A 73 15.84 6.51 -12.80
C GLU A 73 15.00 5.33 -12.29
N PHE A 74 13.73 5.55 -11.93
CA PHE A 74 12.82 4.46 -11.59
C PHE A 74 12.58 3.51 -12.77
N ALA A 75 12.32 4.04 -13.96
CA ALA A 75 12.06 3.23 -15.15
C ALA A 75 13.24 2.33 -15.49
N TRP A 76 14.46 2.88 -15.52
CA TRP A 76 15.68 2.12 -15.79
C TRP A 76 15.97 1.10 -14.68
N GLY A 77 15.80 1.45 -13.41
CA GLY A 77 16.02 0.52 -12.31
C GLY A 77 15.04 -0.66 -12.30
N LEU A 78 13.76 -0.39 -12.57
CA LEU A 78 12.73 -1.42 -12.71
C LEU A 78 13.03 -2.34 -13.91
N ALA A 79 13.36 -1.78 -15.08
CA ALA A 79 13.72 -2.57 -16.25
C ALA A 79 14.96 -3.44 -16.01
N ASN A 80 16.00 -2.88 -15.39
CA ASN A 80 17.25 -3.61 -15.11
C ASN A 80 17.09 -4.71 -14.07
N SER A 81 16.09 -4.60 -13.17
CA SER A 81 15.78 -5.67 -12.21
C SER A 81 15.35 -6.98 -12.89
N LYS A 82 14.89 -6.91 -14.16
CA LYS A 82 14.35 -8.05 -14.94
C LYS A 82 13.21 -8.77 -14.21
N LYS A 83 12.55 -8.11 -13.25
CA LYS A 83 11.35 -8.62 -12.59
C LYS A 83 10.12 -8.13 -13.34
N PRO A 84 9.06 -8.96 -13.47
CA PRO A 84 7.77 -8.47 -13.90
C PRO A 84 7.29 -7.37 -12.94
N PHE A 85 6.85 -6.23 -13.48
CA PHE A 85 6.29 -5.16 -12.67
C PHE A 85 5.02 -4.61 -13.31
N LEU A 86 4.07 -4.23 -12.46
CA LEU A 86 2.89 -3.47 -12.81
C LEU A 86 3.09 -2.04 -12.27
N TRP A 87 3.23 -1.08 -13.17
CA TRP A 87 3.45 0.31 -12.80
C TRP A 87 2.22 1.15 -13.12
N ILE A 88 1.57 1.65 -12.08
CA ILE A 88 0.45 2.59 -12.16
C ILE A 88 1.03 4.00 -12.17
N ILE A 89 1.15 4.57 -13.36
CA ILE A 89 1.60 5.94 -13.60
C ILE A 89 0.38 6.80 -13.87
N ARG A 90 0.31 7.96 -13.24
CA ARG A 90 -0.74 8.93 -13.56
C ARG A 90 -0.28 9.95 -14.58
N PRO A 91 -1.21 10.50 -15.37
CA PRO A 91 -0.88 11.51 -16.38
C PRO A 91 -0.15 12.74 -15.80
N ASP A 92 -0.43 13.11 -14.55
CA ASP A 92 0.09 14.29 -13.87
C ASP A 92 1.30 14.01 -12.96
N LEU A 93 1.88 12.80 -13.00
CA LEU A 93 2.99 12.43 -12.14
C LEU A 93 4.27 13.25 -12.40
N VAL A 94 4.50 13.67 -13.64
CA VAL A 94 5.68 14.47 -14.03
C VAL A 94 5.27 15.91 -14.29
N ILE A 95 6.01 16.84 -13.68
CA ILE A 95 5.85 18.27 -13.95
C ILE A 95 6.52 18.59 -15.30
N GLY A 96 5.74 18.59 -16.38
CA GLY A 96 6.23 18.89 -17.74
C GLY A 96 5.33 18.32 -18.84
N ASP A 97 5.24 19.03 -19.98
CA ASP A 97 4.29 18.91 -21.09
C ASP A 97 3.52 17.57 -21.35
N ARG A 98 2.18 17.70 -21.31
CA ARG A 98 1.15 17.09 -22.20
C ARG A 98 1.33 15.63 -22.65
N SER A 99 1.41 14.67 -21.74
CA SER A 99 1.30 13.25 -22.12
C SER A 99 0.14 12.54 -21.42
N LEU A 100 -0.59 11.72 -22.18
CA LEU A 100 -1.70 10.88 -21.72
C LEU A 100 -1.21 9.43 -21.70
N ILE A 101 -1.05 8.85 -20.50
CA ILE A 101 -0.95 7.40 -20.23
C ILE A 101 -1.81 7.09 -18.98
N ALA A 102 -2.60 6.02 -19.04
CA ALA A 102 -3.87 5.77 -18.31
C ALA A 102 -3.83 5.80 -16.76
N SER A 103 -5.01 6.02 -16.17
CA SER A 103 -5.25 6.88 -14.99
C SER A 103 -5.17 6.27 -13.59
N TRP A 104 -5.50 4.98 -13.40
CA TRP A 104 -5.52 4.32 -12.09
C TRP A 104 -5.94 2.85 -12.27
N CYS A 105 -5.58 1.96 -11.35
CA CYS A 105 -6.08 0.58 -11.33
C CYS A 105 -7.13 0.40 -10.22
N PRO A 106 -7.96 -0.66 -10.26
CA PRO A 106 -8.74 -1.10 -9.10
C PRO A 106 -7.79 -1.58 -7.99
N GLN A 107 -7.17 -0.64 -7.25
CA GLN A 107 -6.00 -0.88 -6.42
C GLN A 107 -6.23 -1.97 -5.37
N GLU A 108 -7.41 -2.01 -4.75
CA GLU A 108 -7.75 -3.05 -3.78
C GLU A 108 -7.75 -4.45 -4.41
N GLN A 109 -8.34 -4.60 -5.60
CA GLN A 109 -8.35 -5.86 -6.32
C GLN A 109 -6.95 -6.26 -6.78
N VAL A 110 -6.15 -5.30 -7.26
CA VAL A 110 -4.76 -5.54 -7.66
C VAL A 110 -3.92 -5.99 -6.48
N LEU A 111 -4.03 -5.33 -5.32
CA LEU A 111 -3.30 -5.71 -4.12
C LEU A 111 -3.77 -7.08 -3.62
N ASN A 112 -5.06 -7.38 -3.65
CA ASN A 112 -5.58 -8.68 -3.23
C ASN A 112 -5.36 -9.80 -4.27
N HIS A 113 -4.88 -9.48 -5.48
CA HIS A 113 -4.61 -10.49 -6.51
C HIS A 113 -3.42 -11.38 -6.10
N PRO A 114 -3.50 -12.72 -6.28
CA PRO A 114 -2.43 -13.66 -5.88
C PRO A 114 -1.03 -13.34 -6.43
N CYS A 115 -0.93 -12.60 -7.54
CA CYS A 115 0.35 -12.25 -8.16
C CYS A 115 1.08 -11.08 -7.48
N VAL A 116 0.34 -10.19 -6.81
CA VAL A 116 0.87 -9.02 -6.10
C VAL A 116 0.83 -9.23 -4.59
N CYS A 117 -0.23 -9.87 -4.09
CA CYS A 117 -0.51 -10.19 -2.68
C CYS A 117 -0.50 -8.98 -1.73
N ALA A 118 -1.64 -8.72 -1.07
CA ALA A 118 -1.66 -7.82 0.06
C ALA A 118 -0.79 -8.43 1.17
N GLY A 119 0.05 -7.61 1.79
CA GLY A 119 1.06 -8.10 2.73
C GLY A 119 2.37 -8.52 2.06
N VAL A 120 2.90 -7.68 1.18
CA VAL A 120 4.26 -7.80 0.63
C VAL A 120 5.19 -6.72 1.18
N PRO A 121 6.51 -6.96 1.16
CA PRO A 121 7.47 -5.94 1.54
C PRO A 121 7.36 -4.71 0.63
N ILE A 122 7.64 -3.53 1.19
CA ILE A 122 7.41 -2.25 0.51
C ILE A 122 8.74 -1.52 0.29
N LEU A 123 8.96 -0.99 -0.91
CA LEU A 123 9.95 0.06 -1.11
C LEU A 123 9.27 1.42 -0.91
N CYS A 124 9.77 2.18 0.05
CA CYS A 124 9.23 3.48 0.40
C CYS A 124 10.02 4.58 -0.32
N TRP A 125 9.33 5.50 -0.97
CA TRP A 125 9.92 6.74 -1.46
C TRP A 125 9.04 7.90 -0.99
N PRO A 126 9.19 8.35 0.27
CA PRO A 126 8.27 9.30 0.87
C PRO A 126 8.44 10.70 0.26
N PHE A 127 7.33 11.34 -0.09
CA PHE A 127 7.29 12.67 -0.71
C PHE A 127 6.86 13.76 0.28
N PHE A 128 5.69 13.65 0.92
CA PHE A 128 5.17 14.68 1.82
C PHE A 128 4.09 14.20 2.80
N ALA A 129 3.58 15.13 3.61
CA ALA A 129 2.52 14.91 4.60
C ALA A 129 2.89 13.81 5.61
N ASP A 130 2.05 12.79 5.73
CA ASP A 130 2.26 11.65 6.63
C ASP A 130 3.24 10.62 6.06
N GLN A 131 3.63 10.71 4.78
CA GLN A 131 4.50 9.72 4.14
C GLN A 131 5.86 9.53 4.82
N PRO A 132 6.60 10.58 5.26
CA PRO A 132 7.86 10.38 6.00
C PRO A 132 7.65 9.65 7.33
N THR A 133 6.55 9.92 8.02
CA THR A 133 6.19 9.22 9.25
C THR A 133 5.86 7.76 8.96
N ASN A 134 5.02 7.50 7.96
CA ASN A 134 4.67 6.15 7.53
C ASN A 134 5.91 5.36 7.10
N CYS A 135 6.81 5.96 6.32
CA CYS A 135 8.09 5.38 5.92
C CYS A 135 8.90 4.95 7.14
N ARG A 136 9.05 5.83 8.14
CA ARG A 136 9.78 5.51 9.38
C ARG A 136 9.16 4.33 10.13
N TYR A 137 7.83 4.24 10.19
CA TYR A 137 7.18 3.09 10.82
C TYR A 137 7.42 1.80 10.01
N ILE A 138 7.21 1.85 8.70
CA ILE A 138 7.41 0.72 7.79
C ILE A 138 8.84 0.19 7.85
N CYS A 139 9.83 1.08 7.77
CA CYS A 139 11.24 0.74 7.66
C CYS A 139 11.86 0.42 9.03
N ASN A 140 11.57 1.19 10.09
CA ASN A 140 12.30 1.11 11.36
C ASN A 140 11.51 0.49 12.51
N LYS A 141 10.17 0.47 12.46
CA LYS A 141 9.35 -0.06 13.57
C LYS A 141 8.74 -1.42 13.24
N TRP A 142 8.19 -1.55 12.04
CA TRP A 142 7.63 -2.81 11.55
C TRP A 142 8.66 -3.62 10.77
N GLU A 143 9.68 -2.95 10.22
CA GLU A 143 10.77 -3.58 9.48
C GLU A 143 10.26 -4.44 8.32
N ILE A 144 9.25 -3.93 7.62
CA ILE A 144 8.58 -4.57 6.48
C ILE A 144 8.85 -3.82 5.16
N GLY A 145 9.74 -2.84 5.17
CA GLY A 145 10.10 -2.10 3.98
C GLY A 145 11.49 -1.48 4.04
N ILE A 146 11.89 -0.91 2.91
CA ILE A 146 13.18 -0.25 2.72
C ILE A 146 12.92 1.12 2.09
N GLU A 147 13.55 2.15 2.63
CA GLU A 147 13.50 3.48 2.05
C GLU A 147 14.48 3.60 0.88
N ILE A 148 13.99 4.10 -0.25
CA ILE A 148 14.78 4.52 -1.41
C ILE A 148 15.22 5.96 -1.15
N HIS A 149 16.47 6.28 -1.43
CA HIS A 149 16.97 7.63 -1.28
C HIS A 149 16.20 8.66 -2.13
N THR A 150 15.99 9.87 -1.60
CA THR A 150 15.21 10.93 -2.28
C THR A 150 15.82 11.30 -3.64
N ASN A 151 17.14 11.36 -3.72
CA ASN A 151 17.87 11.43 -5.00
C ASN A 151 18.04 10.02 -5.56
N VAL A 152 16.95 9.49 -6.12
CA VAL A 152 16.87 8.12 -6.66
C VAL A 152 17.94 7.86 -7.72
N LYS A 153 18.48 6.64 -7.73
CA LYS A 153 19.39 6.12 -8.76
C LYS A 153 18.90 4.77 -9.26
N ARG A 154 18.99 4.52 -10.56
CA ARG A 154 18.57 3.28 -11.20
C ARG A 154 19.25 2.05 -10.61
N GLU A 155 20.54 2.15 -10.25
CA GLU A 155 21.29 1.04 -9.65
C GLU A 155 20.77 0.72 -8.25
N GLU A 156 20.34 1.73 -7.49
CA GLU A 156 19.72 1.55 -6.19
C GLU A 156 18.35 0.88 -6.33
N VAL A 157 17.50 1.37 -7.25
CA VAL A 157 16.18 0.79 -7.51
C VAL A 157 16.30 -0.67 -7.95
N GLU A 158 17.18 -0.97 -8.91
CA GLU A 158 17.44 -2.34 -9.36
C GLU A 158 17.84 -3.26 -8.21
N LYS A 159 18.83 -2.83 -7.42
CA LYS A 159 19.34 -3.60 -6.28
C LYS A 159 18.24 -3.84 -5.25
N LEU A 160 17.50 -2.79 -4.87
CA LEU A 160 16.46 -2.89 -3.84
C LEU A 160 15.30 -3.77 -4.31
N VAL A 161 14.85 -3.66 -5.55
CA VAL A 161 13.81 -4.54 -6.11
C VAL A 161 14.26 -6.00 -6.07
N ASN A 162 15.51 -6.30 -6.46
CA ASN A 162 16.05 -7.65 -6.42
C ASN A 162 16.17 -8.18 -4.97
N ASP A 163 16.67 -7.37 -4.04
CA ASP A 163 16.79 -7.72 -2.61
C ASP A 163 15.41 -7.97 -1.97
N LEU A 164 14.39 -7.21 -2.37
CA LEU A 164 13.03 -7.33 -1.85
C LEU A 164 12.31 -8.57 -2.39
N MET A 165 12.53 -8.90 -3.66
CA MET A 165 11.84 -10.01 -4.33
C MET A 165 12.49 -11.36 -4.06
N ALA A 166 13.83 -11.44 -4.14
CA ALA A 166 14.57 -12.71 -4.08
C ALA A 166 15.59 -12.78 -2.93
N GLY A 167 15.96 -11.63 -2.36
CA GLY A 167 16.97 -11.57 -1.30
C GLY A 167 16.46 -12.01 0.07
N GLU A 168 17.40 -12.31 0.96
CA GLU A 168 17.12 -12.72 2.34
C GLU A 168 16.42 -11.63 3.15
N LYS A 169 16.65 -10.35 2.84
CA LYS A 169 15.94 -9.22 3.46
C LYS A 169 14.44 -9.29 3.15
N GLY A 170 14.08 -9.47 1.88
CA GLY A 170 12.69 -9.63 1.46
C GLY A 170 11.99 -10.81 2.12
N LYS A 171 12.68 -11.97 2.24
CA LYS A 171 12.14 -13.16 2.92
C LYS A 171 11.83 -12.89 4.41
N LYS A 172 12.73 -12.24 5.13
CA LYS A 172 12.53 -11.85 6.54
C LYS A 172 11.37 -10.86 6.70
N MET A 173 11.25 -9.89 5.78
CA MET A 173 10.13 -8.95 5.77
C MET A 173 8.79 -9.67 5.59
N ARG A 174 8.71 -10.64 4.68
CA ARG A 174 7.48 -11.45 4.48
C ARG A 174 7.04 -12.19 5.76
N GLN A 175 7.98 -12.71 6.54
CA GLN A 175 7.65 -13.35 7.83
C GLN A 175 7.01 -12.35 8.81
N LYS A 176 7.61 -11.16 8.98
CA LYS A 176 7.05 -10.10 9.84
C LYS A 176 5.69 -9.62 9.35
N ILE A 177 5.49 -9.57 8.03
CA ILE A 177 4.21 -9.17 7.46
C ILE A 177 3.12 -10.19 7.78
N VAL A 178 3.40 -11.50 7.76
CA VAL A 178 2.43 -12.52 8.18
C VAL A 178 2.00 -12.30 9.64
N GLU A 179 2.94 -11.99 10.53
CA GLU A 179 2.63 -11.68 11.94
C GLU A 179 1.78 -10.40 12.09
N LEU A 180 2.09 -9.34 11.34
CA LEU A 180 1.32 -8.10 11.36
C LEU A 180 -0.08 -8.27 10.76
N LYS A 181 -0.19 -9.04 9.67
CA LYS A 181 -1.46 -9.39 9.04
C LYS A 181 -2.37 -10.11 10.04
N LYS A 182 -1.84 -11.12 10.74
CA LYS A 182 -2.58 -11.83 11.79
C LYS A 182 -3.08 -10.89 12.89
N LYS A 183 -2.24 -9.96 13.37
CA LYS A 183 -2.66 -8.96 14.37
C LYS A 183 -3.75 -8.02 13.85
N ALA A 184 -3.69 -7.63 12.58
CA ALA A 184 -4.71 -6.79 11.95
C ALA A 184 -6.04 -7.55 11.82
N GLU A 185 -6.00 -8.82 11.41
CA GLU A 185 -7.18 -9.69 11.34
C GLU A 185 -7.80 -9.91 12.73
N GLU A 186 -7.00 -10.27 13.75
CA GLU A 186 -7.46 -10.42 15.13
C GLU A 186 -8.12 -9.14 15.67
N GLY A 187 -7.48 -7.99 15.42
CA GLY A 187 -7.99 -6.68 15.85
C GLY A 187 -9.31 -6.29 15.17
N THR A 188 -9.61 -6.84 14.00
CA THR A 188 -10.80 -6.49 13.21
C THR A 188 -11.93 -7.51 13.30
N THR A 189 -11.74 -8.64 13.99
CA THR A 189 -12.85 -9.54 14.38
C THR A 189 -13.92 -8.81 15.19
N PRO A 190 -15.18 -9.31 15.28
CA PRO A 190 -16.22 -8.70 16.11
C PRO A 190 -15.84 -8.50 17.60
N SER A 191 -14.96 -9.35 18.13
CA SER A 191 -14.39 -9.24 19.48
C SER A 191 -13.09 -8.43 19.55
N GLY A 192 -12.57 -7.98 18.39
CA GLY A 192 -11.31 -7.28 18.24
C GLY A 192 -11.42 -5.80 18.61
N CYS A 193 -10.31 -5.22 19.08
CA CYS A 193 -10.28 -3.85 19.56
C CYS A 193 -10.65 -2.80 18.48
N SER A 194 -10.28 -3.03 17.22
CA SER A 194 -10.62 -2.12 16.13
C SER A 194 -12.12 -2.12 15.84
N PHE A 195 -12.74 -3.30 15.85
CA PHE A 195 -14.19 -3.41 15.62
C PHE A 195 -14.96 -2.74 16.75
N MET A 196 -14.60 -3.03 18.00
CA MET A 196 -15.22 -2.40 19.17
C MET A 196 -15.03 -0.88 19.19
N ASN A 197 -13.85 -0.38 18.77
CA ASN A 197 -13.61 1.06 18.67
C ASN A 197 -14.46 1.73 17.57
N LEU A 198 -14.64 1.05 16.42
CA LEU A 198 -15.52 1.54 15.36
C LEU A 198 -16.99 1.56 15.81
N ASP A 199 -17.46 0.48 16.44
CA ASP A 199 -18.82 0.40 16.98
C ASP A 199 -19.09 1.48 18.04
N LYS A 200 -18.13 1.69 18.96
CA LYS A 200 -18.17 2.80 19.92
C LYS A 200 -18.25 4.16 19.22
N PHE A 201 -17.39 4.41 18.23
CA PHE A 201 -17.39 5.66 17.48
C PHE A 201 -18.74 5.91 16.78
N ILE A 202 -19.31 4.90 16.12
CA ILE A 202 -20.61 5.01 15.46
C ILE A 202 -21.71 5.36 16.48
N LYS A 203 -21.76 4.66 17.61
CA LYS A 203 -22.76 4.89 18.66
C LYS A 203 -22.63 6.27 19.31
N GLU A 204 -21.41 6.72 19.59
CA GLU A 204 -21.19 7.95 20.33
C GLU A 204 -21.23 9.21 19.45
N VAL A 205 -20.85 9.11 18.17
CA VAL A 205 -20.65 10.28 17.29
C VAL A 205 -21.68 10.37 16.16
N LEU A 206 -22.12 9.24 15.60
CA LEU A 206 -22.99 9.25 14.41
C LEU A 206 -24.48 9.02 14.72
N LEU A 207 -24.79 8.35 15.82
CA LEU A 207 -26.16 7.99 16.21
C LEU A 207 -26.70 8.80 17.40
N ASN A 208 -25.90 9.70 17.97
CA ASN A 208 -26.34 10.70 18.95
C ASN A 208 -26.70 12.00 18.23
#